data_AF-A0A658NNA5-F1
#
_entry.id   AF-A0A658NNA5-F1
#
_cell.length_a   1.000
_cell.length_b   1.000
_cell.length_c   1.000
_cell.angle_alpha   90.00
_cell.angle_beta   90.00
_cell.angle_gamma   90.00
#
_symmetry.space_group_name_H-M   'P 1'
#
loop_
_entity.id
_entity.type
_entity.pdbx_description
1 polymer ?
#
loop_
_entity_poly.entity_id
_entity_poly.type
_entity_poly.pdbx_seq_one_letter_code
_entity_poly.pdbx_strand_id
1 'polypeptide(L)'
;VRAGKRGGRRDLKIDRAWKKAKRTLRLVVRVTERTIDKKGQHLLTPEIEIEGWWTSLEVAMADVIELYKHHGTHEQFHSEIK
;
A
#
# COMPACT_ATOMS: atom_id res chain seq x y z
N VAL A 1 14.95 -12.13 -5.38
CA VAL A 1 13.87 -11.49 -6.18
C VAL A 1 13.36 -12.55 -7.15
N ARG A 2 12.04 -12.84 -7.19
CA ARG A 2 11.50 -13.78 -8.19
C ARG A 2 11.59 -13.13 -9.56
N ALA A 3 11.96 -13.90 -10.60
CA ALA A 3 11.96 -13.40 -11.97
C ALA A 3 10.59 -12.77 -12.29
N GLY A 4 10.60 -11.59 -12.89
CA GLY A 4 9.38 -10.86 -13.23
C GLY A 4 8.61 -10.22 -12.09
N LYS A 5 9.14 -10.15 -10.85
CA LYS A 5 8.52 -9.38 -9.75
C LYS A 5 9.39 -8.20 -9.33
N ARG A 6 8.82 -6.98 -9.35
CA ARG A 6 9.43 -5.77 -8.79
C ARG A 6 8.54 -5.21 -7.67
N GLY A 7 9.15 -4.53 -6.71
CA GLY A 7 8.41 -3.95 -5.59
C GLY A 7 9.06 -2.67 -5.09
N GLY A 8 8.22 -1.72 -4.69
CA GLY A 8 8.62 -0.44 -4.11
C GLY A 8 7.75 -0.08 -2.92
N ARG A 9 8.30 0.70 -1.99
CA ARG A 9 7.56 1.28 -0.86
C ARG A 9 7.81 2.79 -0.83
N ARG A 10 6.77 3.54 -0.48
CA ARG A 10 6.84 5.00 -0.30
C ARG A 10 6.17 5.41 0.99
N ASP A 11 6.75 6.44 1.61
CA ASP A 11 6.24 7.12 2.79
C ASP A 11 5.88 8.54 2.36
N LEU A 12 4.61 8.91 2.52
CA LEU A 12 4.09 10.19 2.06
C LEU A 12 3.51 10.93 3.25
N LYS A 13 3.99 12.16 3.47
CA LYS A 13 3.33 13.13 4.33
C LYS A 13 2.49 14.05 3.46
N ILE A 14 1.18 14.06 3.70
CA ILE A 14 0.19 14.77 2.90
C ILE A 14 -0.49 15.78 3.79
N ASP A 15 -0.27 17.06 3.53
CA ASP A 15 -0.98 18.13 4.22
C ASP A 15 -2.37 18.32 3.62
N ARG A 16 -3.40 18.19 4.44
CA ARG A 16 -4.79 18.47 4.06
C ARG A 16 -5.37 19.55 4.95
N ALA A 17 -5.98 20.56 4.32
CA ALA A 17 -6.83 21.50 5.01
C ALA A 17 -8.24 20.94 5.09
N TRP A 18 -8.84 20.96 6.28
CA TRP A 18 -10.26 20.69 6.49
C TRP A 18 -10.86 21.82 7.32
N LYS A 19 -11.82 22.56 6.73
CA LYS A 19 -12.34 23.81 7.27
C LYS A 19 -11.18 24.79 7.58
N LYS A 20 -11.06 25.25 8.83
CA LYS A 20 -10.01 26.17 9.31
C LYS A 20 -8.75 25.46 9.81
N ALA A 21 -8.70 24.12 9.83
CA ALA A 21 -7.58 23.36 10.38
C ALA A 21 -6.74 22.72 9.27
N LYS A 22 -5.41 22.74 9.40
CA LYS A 22 -4.48 21.95 8.59
C LYS A 22 -4.01 20.75 9.39
N ARG A 23 -4.00 19.57 8.76
CA ARG A 23 -3.52 18.32 9.35
C ARG A 23 -2.59 17.64 8.35
N THR A 24 -1.43 17.21 8.84
CA THR A 24 -0.55 16.32 8.09
C THR A 24 -1.01 14.88 8.32
N LEU A 25 -1.26 14.16 7.24
CA LEU A 25 -1.60 12.75 7.23
C LEU A 25 -0.41 11.96 6.70
N ARG A 26 -0.10 10.81 7.28
CA ARG A 26 0.92 9.90 6.76
C ARG A 26 0.26 8.74 6.02
N LEU A 27 0.69 8.53 4.78
CA LEU A 27 0.29 7.42 3.92
C LEU A 27 1.52 6.60 3.56
N VAL A 28 1.53 5.33 3.99
CA VAL A 28 2.50 4.34 3.52
C VAL A 28 1.90 3.63 2.31
N VAL A 29 2.65 3.52 1.21
CA VAL A 29 2.22 2.85 0.00
C VAL A 29 3.20 1.74 -0.36
N ARG A 30 2.70 0.58 -0.76
CA ARG A 30 3.46 -0.49 -1.40
C ARG A 30 2.95 -0.69 -2.82
N VAL A 31 3.86 -0.73 -3.78
CA VAL A 31 3.57 -1.07 -5.16
C VAL A 31 4.28 -2.35 -5.51
N THR A 32 3.55 -3.30 -6.08
CA THR A 32 4.10 -4.54 -6.63
C THR A 32 3.80 -4.57 -8.12
N GLU A 33 4.84 -4.79 -8.92
CA GLU A 33 4.71 -5.06 -10.35
C GLU A 33 5.05 -6.53 -10.62
N ARG A 34 4.22 -7.19 -11.43
CA ARG A 34 4.47 -8.54 -11.93
C ARG A 34 4.40 -8.58 -13.45
N THR A 35 5.43 -9.12 -14.08
CA THR A 35 5.49 -9.35 -15.54
C THR A 35 5.35 -10.83 -15.90
N ILE A 36 5.36 -11.72 -14.90
CA ILE A 36 5.23 -13.17 -15.08
C ILE A 36 4.13 -13.67 -14.14
N ASP A 37 3.21 -14.47 -14.68
CA ASP A 37 2.11 -15.06 -13.92
C ASP A 37 2.58 -16.21 -13.02
N LYS A 38 1.67 -16.79 -12.23
CA LYS A 38 1.98 -17.90 -11.31
C LYS A 38 2.38 -19.20 -12.02
N LYS A 39 2.13 -19.34 -13.32
CA LYS A 39 2.47 -20.50 -14.16
C LYS A 39 3.79 -20.28 -14.92
N GLY A 40 4.41 -19.11 -14.82
CA GLY A 40 5.64 -18.78 -15.53
C GLY A 40 5.43 -18.10 -16.88
N GLN A 41 4.19 -17.75 -17.25
CA GLN A 41 3.89 -17.07 -18.51
C GLN A 41 4.19 -15.56 -18.39
N HIS A 42 4.93 -15.01 -19.36
CA HIS A 42 5.09 -13.56 -19.49
C HIS A 42 3.75 -12.90 -19.84
N LEU A 43 3.41 -11.85 -19.10
CA LEU A 43 2.24 -11.02 -19.33
C LEU A 43 2.51 -10.00 -20.44
N LEU A 44 1.51 -9.74 -21.28
CA LEU A 44 1.59 -8.68 -22.32
C LEU A 44 1.73 -7.29 -21.71
N THR A 45 1.05 -7.05 -20.60
CA THR A 45 1.13 -5.84 -19.78
C THR A 45 1.39 -6.26 -18.34
N PRO A 46 2.28 -5.59 -17.60
CA PRO A 46 2.51 -5.93 -16.20
C PRO A 46 1.23 -5.77 -15.36
N GLU A 47 1.03 -6.68 -14.42
CA GLU A 47 0.06 -6.53 -13.34
C GLU A 47 0.65 -5.57 -12.29
N ILE A 48 -0.09 -4.53 -11.93
CA ILE A 48 0.28 -3.54 -10.91
C ILE A 48 -0.69 -3.66 -9.74
N GLU A 49 -0.16 -3.96 -8.56
CA GLU A 49 -0.89 -4.00 -7.29
C GLU A 49 -0.41 -2.85 -6.41
N ILE A 50 -1.33 -2.05 -5.89
CA ILE A 50 -1.06 -0.92 -5.00
C ILE A 50 -1.82 -1.13 -3.70
N GLU A 51 -1.08 -1.09 -2.59
CA GLU A 51 -1.63 -1.17 -1.25
C GLU A 51 -1.26 0.10 -0.48
N GLY A 52 -2.21 0.63 0.28
CA GLY A 52 -2.05 1.88 1.03
C GLY A 52 -2.52 1.77 2.47
N TRP A 53 -1.75 2.35 3.40
CA TRP A 53 -2.06 2.41 4.83
C TRP A 53 -1.96 3.85 5.32
N TRP A 54 -3.10 4.41 5.72
CA TRP A 54 -3.13 5.66 6.48
C TRP A 54 -2.75 5.36 7.92
N THR A 55 -1.81 6.11 8.47
CA THR A 55 -1.34 5.85 9.83
C THR A 55 -0.91 7.14 10.51
N SER A 56 -1.05 7.19 11.83
CA SER A 56 -0.44 8.22 12.69
C SER A 56 0.82 7.71 13.39
N LEU A 57 1.16 6.42 13.23
CA LEU A 57 2.32 5.82 13.89
C LEU A 57 3.61 6.45 13.38
N GLU A 58 4.62 6.56 14.24
CA GLU A 58 5.97 7.04 13.89
C GLU A 58 6.98 5.87 13.83
N VAL A 59 6.56 4.75 13.25
CA VAL A 59 7.39 3.54 13.04
C VAL A 59 7.84 3.43 11.58
N ALA A 60 8.75 2.50 11.27
CA ALA A 60 9.21 2.32 9.89
C ALA A 60 8.08 1.83 8.99
N MET A 61 8.14 2.14 7.68
CA MET A 61 7.14 1.67 6.70
C MET A 61 6.94 0.14 6.74
N ALA A 62 8.01 -0.61 7.01
CA ALA A 62 7.96 -2.07 7.11
C ALA A 62 7.04 -2.51 8.26
N ASP A 63 7.19 -1.87 9.42
CA ASP A 63 6.45 -2.19 10.64
C ASP A 63 4.98 -1.82 10.49
N VAL A 64 4.65 -0.67 9.87
CA VAL A 64 3.26 -0.30 9.55
C VAL A 64 2.60 -1.42 8.74
N ILE A 65 3.28 -1.89 7.69
CA ILE A 65 2.75 -2.93 6.81
C ILE A 65 2.63 -4.28 7.53
N GLU A 66 3.57 -4.61 8.40
CA GLU A 66 3.55 -5.86 9.17
C GLU A 66 2.43 -5.87 10.21
N LEU A 67 2.29 -4.80 10.99
CA LEU A 67 1.19 -4.62 11.95
C LEU A 67 -0.17 -4.79 11.28
N TYR A 68 -0.35 -4.19 10.09
CA TYR A 68 -1.57 -4.35 9.31
C TYR A 68 -1.74 -5.73 8.67
N LYS A 69 -0.66 -6.47 8.35
CA LYS A 69 -0.78 -7.87 7.93
C LYS A 69 -1.29 -8.78 9.05
N HIS A 70 -0.90 -8.48 10.29
CA HIS A 70 -1.37 -9.21 11.46
C HIS A 70 -2.79 -8.81 11.89
N HIS A 71 -3.20 -7.56 11.62
CA HIS A 71 -4.54 -7.04 11.94
C HIS A 71 -5.55 -7.10 10.78
N GLY A 72 -5.11 -7.43 9.56
CA GLY A 72 -5.95 -7.49 8.34
C GLY A 72 -7.03 -8.57 8.35
N THR A 73 -7.12 -9.39 9.40
CA THR A 73 -8.29 -10.23 9.71
C THR A 73 -9.45 -9.46 10.32
N HIS A 74 -9.25 -8.23 10.82
CA HIS A 74 -10.27 -7.42 11.51
C HIS A 74 -10.81 -6.21 10.74
N GLU A 75 -10.11 -5.71 9.70
CA GLU A 75 -10.54 -4.53 8.92
C GLU A 75 -11.02 -4.85 7.49
N GLN A 76 -11.60 -6.04 7.26
CA GLN A 76 -12.44 -6.29 6.08
C GLN A 76 -13.77 -5.52 6.16
N PHE A 77 -13.74 -4.22 6.41
CA PHE A 77 -14.91 -3.36 6.26
C PHE A 77 -14.48 -2.00 5.72
N HIS A 78 -14.13 -1.95 4.45
CA HIS A 78 -14.48 -0.82 3.58
C HIS A 78 -14.96 -1.39 2.25
N SER A 79 -16.00 -2.24 2.32
CA SER A 79 -16.93 -2.39 1.21
C SER A 79 -17.48 -1.02 0.86
N GLU A 80 -17.53 -0.71 -0.44
CA GLU A 80 -18.25 0.41 -1.04
C GLU A 80 -17.63 1.81 -0.84
N ILE A 81 -16.81 2.24 -1.80
CA ILE A 81 -16.89 3.64 -2.23
C ILE A 81 -18.16 3.70 -3.08
N LYS A 82 -19.18 4.38 -2.58
CA LYS A 82 -20.33 4.84 -3.35
C LYS A 82 -20.06 6.24 -3.88
#